data_AF-A0AAW0XS78-F1
#
_entry.id   AF-A0AAW0XS78-F1
#
_cell.length_a   1.000
_cell.length_b   1.000
_cell.length_c   1.000
_cell.angle_alpha   90.00
_cell.angle_beta   90.00
_cell.angle_gamma   90.00
#
_symmetry.space_group_name_H-M   'P 1'
#
loop_
_entity.id
_entity.type
_entity.pdbx_description
1 polymer ?
#
loop_
_entity_poly.entity_id
_entity_poly.type
_entity_poly.pdbx_seq_one_letter_code
_entity_poly.pdbx_strand_id
1 'polypeptide(L)'
;MLMDTVNELVQLLAADGRIDVKSAACMTAAQLTGTPEGLSLLTSRADILTAILHLIRDSEIYTSKDAMRALINISAEESGAEGLLALKDVDITAEMVKCIEDTEYPHADFACGILANLSKPKHLCQRVFDRITDGPTKLEGLVYILSQIDYNKKGAKLHLLASFISNFSQLAAGRR
;
A
#
# COMPACT_ATOMS: atom_id res chain seq x y z
N MET A 1 10.64 -26.24 -8.80
CA MET A 1 10.16 -26.46 -7.42
C MET A 1 9.87 -25.15 -6.71
N LEU A 2 10.85 -24.30 -6.35
CA LEU A 2 10.55 -23.00 -5.69
C LEU A 2 9.79 -22.03 -6.61
N MET A 3 10.14 -21.98 -7.89
CA MET A 3 9.44 -21.17 -8.91
C MET A 3 7.97 -21.57 -9.09
N ASP A 4 7.65 -22.87 -8.93
CA ASP A 4 6.31 -23.41 -9.12
C ASP A 4 5.39 -23.01 -7.97
N THR A 5 5.89 -23.07 -6.73
CA THR A 5 5.15 -22.62 -5.53
C THR A 5 4.83 -21.12 -5.57
N VAL A 6 5.72 -20.32 -6.15
CA VAL A 6 5.52 -18.86 -6.27
C VAL A 6 4.48 -18.53 -7.35
N ASN A 7 4.50 -19.27 -8.46
CA ASN A 7 3.46 -19.17 -9.49
C ASN A 7 2.09 -19.60 -8.95
N GLU A 8 2.06 -20.66 -8.15
CA GLU A 8 0.86 -21.11 -7.45
C GLU A 8 0.32 -20.02 -6.51
N LEU A 9 1.19 -19.35 -5.74
CA LEU A 9 0.77 -18.26 -4.86
C LEU A 9 0.01 -17.15 -5.61
N VAL A 10 0.46 -16.76 -6.81
CA VAL A 10 -0.25 -15.76 -7.63
C VAL A 10 -1.66 -16.24 -8.01
N GLN A 11 -1.81 -17.52 -8.37
CA GLN A 11 -3.11 -18.09 -8.70
C GLN A 11 -4.03 -18.16 -7.48
N LEU A 12 -3.48 -18.47 -6.30
CA LEU A 12 -4.25 -18.53 -5.06
C LEU A 12 -4.69 -17.14 -4.58
N LEU A 13 -3.94 -16.09 -4.92
CA LEU A 13 -4.27 -14.68 -4.64
C LEU A 13 -5.27 -14.07 -5.65
N ALA A 14 -5.77 -14.84 -6.61
CA ALA A 14 -6.71 -14.32 -7.63
C ALA A 14 -7.96 -13.70 -6.97
N ALA A 15 -8.31 -12.47 -7.37
CA ALA A 15 -9.37 -11.69 -6.73
C ALA A 15 -10.77 -12.36 -6.82
N ASP A 16 -11.03 -13.10 -7.89
CA ASP A 16 -12.24 -13.89 -8.14
C ASP A 16 -12.17 -15.32 -7.58
N GLY A 17 -11.04 -15.66 -6.94
CA GLY A 17 -10.83 -16.96 -6.31
C GLY A 17 -11.74 -17.19 -5.10
N ARG A 18 -11.83 -18.47 -4.69
CA ARG A 18 -12.56 -18.86 -3.48
C ARG A 18 -12.04 -18.11 -2.26
N ILE A 19 -12.96 -17.58 -1.46
CA ILE A 19 -12.66 -16.74 -0.29
C ILE A 19 -11.69 -17.41 0.67
N ASP A 20 -11.90 -18.68 1.01
CA ASP A 20 -11.07 -19.42 1.96
C ASP A 20 -9.63 -19.62 1.46
N VAL A 21 -9.47 -19.94 0.17
CA VAL A 21 -8.18 -20.12 -0.48
C VAL A 21 -7.42 -18.79 -0.55
N LYS A 22 -8.09 -17.75 -1.01
CA LYS A 22 -7.52 -16.41 -1.17
C LYS A 22 -7.14 -15.78 0.15
N SER A 23 -7.98 -15.94 1.18
CA SER A 23 -7.70 -15.48 2.54
C SER A 23 -6.47 -16.17 3.11
N ALA A 24 -6.37 -17.49 2.97
CA ALA A 24 -5.20 -18.24 3.42
C ALA A 24 -3.92 -17.81 2.66
N ALA A 25 -3.99 -17.65 1.34
CA ALA A 25 -2.86 -17.21 0.52
C ALA A 25 -2.41 -15.78 0.89
N CYS A 26 -3.36 -14.87 1.12
CA CYS A 26 -3.07 -13.50 1.52
C CYS A 26 -2.43 -13.45 2.92
N MET A 27 -2.93 -14.25 3.86
CA MET A 27 -2.31 -14.42 5.17
C MET A 27 -0.88 -14.97 5.05
N THR A 28 -0.65 -15.98 4.19
CA THR A 28 0.70 -16.51 3.91
C THR A 28 1.61 -15.44 3.34
N ALA A 29 1.15 -14.64 2.37
CA ALA A 29 1.92 -13.53 1.82
C ALA A 29 2.30 -12.52 2.91
N ALA A 30 1.37 -12.15 3.80
CA ALA A 30 1.65 -11.29 4.94
C ALA A 30 2.70 -11.91 5.89
N GLN A 31 2.64 -13.21 6.16
CA GLN A 31 3.63 -13.90 7.01
C GLN A 31 5.03 -13.93 6.38
N LEU A 32 5.12 -14.13 5.06
CA LEU A 32 6.39 -14.12 4.33
C LEU A 32 7.12 -12.78 4.42
N THR A 33 6.40 -11.66 4.58
CA THR A 33 7.04 -10.36 4.82
C THR A 33 7.83 -10.29 6.13
N GLY A 34 7.62 -11.24 7.05
CA GLY A 34 8.31 -11.31 8.34
C GLY A 34 9.73 -11.90 8.28
N THR A 35 10.16 -12.44 7.13
CA THR A 35 11.53 -12.95 6.95
C THR A 35 12.23 -12.26 5.78
N PRO A 36 13.56 -12.04 5.84
CA PRO A 36 14.30 -11.44 4.72
C PRO A 36 14.13 -12.21 3.41
N GLU A 37 14.13 -13.54 3.46
CA GLU A 37 13.99 -14.40 2.29
C GLU A 37 12.59 -14.32 1.69
N GLY A 38 11.55 -14.34 2.54
CA GLY A 38 10.16 -14.23 2.09
C GLY A 38 9.87 -12.84 1.53
N LEU A 39 10.38 -11.79 2.16
CA LEU A 39 10.24 -10.43 1.66
C LEU A 39 10.94 -10.24 0.31
N SER A 40 12.18 -10.73 0.17
CA SER A 40 12.92 -10.72 -1.10
C SER A 40 12.17 -11.47 -2.21
N LEU A 41 11.58 -12.62 -1.87
CA LEU A 41 10.76 -13.39 -2.81
C LEU A 41 9.57 -12.58 -3.33
N LEU A 42 8.81 -11.94 -2.42
CA LEU A 42 7.64 -11.15 -2.78
C LEU A 42 8.00 -9.91 -3.61
N THR A 43 9.07 -9.19 -3.24
CA THR A 43 9.47 -7.94 -3.93
C THR A 43 10.13 -8.19 -5.27
N SER A 44 10.68 -9.39 -5.50
CA SER A 44 11.25 -9.77 -6.80
C SER A 44 10.22 -9.94 -7.93
N ARG A 45 8.92 -9.88 -7.63
CA ARG A 45 7.85 -10.22 -8.57
C ARG A 45 6.67 -9.24 -8.58
N ALA A 46 6.59 -8.48 -9.66
CA ALA A 46 5.55 -7.47 -9.88
C ALA A 46 4.13 -8.04 -9.89
N ASP A 47 3.93 -9.27 -10.36
CA ASP A 47 2.60 -9.89 -10.41
C ASP A 47 2.09 -10.34 -9.04
N ILE A 48 2.97 -10.75 -8.13
CA ILE A 48 2.60 -10.97 -6.72
C ILE A 48 2.20 -9.65 -6.08
N LEU A 49 3.00 -8.61 -6.24
CA LEU A 49 2.69 -7.28 -5.70
C LEU A 49 1.35 -6.76 -6.24
N THR A 50 1.09 -6.96 -7.53
CA THR A 50 -0.18 -6.61 -8.18
C THR A 50 -1.34 -7.42 -7.63
N ALA A 51 -1.16 -8.74 -7.46
CA ALA A 51 -2.18 -9.61 -6.89
C ALA A 51 -2.55 -9.20 -5.46
N ILE A 52 -1.56 -8.94 -4.59
CA ILE A 52 -1.79 -8.43 -3.23
C ILE A 52 -2.53 -7.09 -3.27
N LEU A 53 -2.12 -6.18 -4.16
CA LEU A 53 -2.71 -4.85 -4.28
C LEU A 53 -4.19 -4.91 -4.71
N HIS A 54 -4.59 -5.88 -5.54
CA HIS A 54 -6.00 -6.08 -5.89
C HIS A 54 -6.86 -6.57 -4.71
N LEU A 55 -6.27 -7.11 -3.64
CA LEU A 55 -6.99 -7.61 -2.48
C LEU A 55 -7.24 -6.56 -1.40
N ILE A 56 -6.68 -5.35 -1.49
CA ILE A 56 -6.86 -4.31 -0.47
C ILE A 56 -8.33 -3.88 -0.31
N ARG A 57 -9.16 -4.09 -1.33
CA ARG A 57 -10.60 -3.78 -1.33
C ARG A 57 -11.47 -5.03 -1.34
N ASP A 58 -10.92 -6.17 -0.92
CA ASP A 58 -11.68 -7.40 -0.87
C ASP A 58 -12.93 -7.26 0.02
N SER A 59 -14.02 -7.89 -0.41
CA SER A 59 -15.27 -7.95 0.35
C SER A 59 -15.11 -8.62 1.72
N GLU A 60 -14.14 -9.52 1.84
CA GLU A 60 -13.79 -10.18 3.09
C GLU A 60 -12.74 -9.34 3.84
N ILE A 61 -13.14 -8.84 5.02
CA ILE A 61 -12.40 -7.83 5.77
C ILE A 61 -11.03 -8.31 6.27
N TYR A 62 -10.87 -9.59 6.58
CA TYR A 62 -9.59 -10.13 7.05
C TYR A 62 -8.60 -10.28 5.90
N THR A 63 -9.06 -10.66 4.71
CA THR A 63 -8.28 -10.74 3.48
C THR A 63 -7.77 -9.35 3.09
N SER A 64 -8.64 -8.35 3.10
CA SER A 64 -8.22 -6.97 2.82
C SER A 64 -7.27 -6.42 3.87
N LYS A 65 -7.46 -6.79 5.15
CA LYS A 65 -6.52 -6.45 6.23
C LYS A 65 -5.14 -7.08 6.02
N ASP A 66 -5.06 -8.36 5.70
CA ASP A 66 -3.78 -9.05 5.51
C ASP A 66 -3.07 -8.58 4.24
N ALA A 67 -3.80 -8.18 3.19
CA ALA A 67 -3.23 -7.51 2.02
C ALA A 67 -2.57 -6.19 2.42
N MET A 68 -3.28 -5.35 3.18
CA MET A 68 -2.71 -4.09 3.70
C MET A 68 -1.50 -4.33 4.62
N ARG A 69 -1.52 -5.39 5.43
CA ARG A 69 -0.39 -5.80 6.28
C ARG A 69 0.83 -6.25 5.48
N ALA A 70 0.62 -6.98 4.38
CA ALA A 70 1.70 -7.34 3.48
C ALA A 70 2.31 -6.07 2.86
N LEU A 71 1.49 -5.16 2.35
CA LEU A 71 1.95 -3.94 1.69
C LEU A 71 2.68 -2.96 2.63
N ILE A 72 2.22 -2.80 3.88
CA ILE A 72 2.93 -1.94 4.85
C ILE A 72 4.32 -2.48 5.18
N ASN A 73 4.46 -3.81 5.31
CA ASN A 73 5.75 -4.44 5.57
C ASN A 73 6.64 -4.40 4.33
N ILE A 74 6.09 -4.64 3.14
CA ILE A 74 6.84 -4.57 1.88
C ILE A 74 7.35 -3.15 1.64
N SER A 75 6.51 -2.14 1.79
CA SER A 75 6.89 -0.75 1.58
C SER A 75 7.91 -0.23 2.60
N ALA A 76 8.04 -0.86 3.76
CA ALA A 76 9.01 -0.47 4.78
C ALA A 76 10.47 -0.62 4.31
N GLU A 77 10.72 -1.56 3.40
CA GLU A 77 12.01 -1.72 2.74
C GLU A 77 12.06 -0.97 1.42
N GLU A 78 13.19 -0.29 1.14
CA GLU A 78 13.34 0.58 -0.03
C GLU A 78 13.15 -0.19 -1.36
N SER A 79 13.67 -1.41 -1.46
CA SER A 79 13.48 -2.27 -2.65
C SER A 79 12.02 -2.66 -2.88
N GLY A 80 11.27 -2.88 -1.80
CA GLY A 80 9.83 -3.14 -1.86
C GLY A 80 9.04 -1.90 -2.27
N ALA A 81 9.37 -0.74 -1.70
CA ALA A 81 8.81 0.54 -2.12
C ALA A 81 9.06 0.84 -3.60
N GLU A 82 10.28 0.58 -4.08
CA GLU A 82 10.65 0.70 -5.49
C GLU A 82 9.82 -0.22 -6.38
N GLY A 83 9.70 -1.50 -6.01
CA GLY A 83 8.91 -2.49 -6.75
C GLY A 83 7.44 -2.11 -6.84
N LEU A 84 6.85 -1.64 -5.73
CA LEU A 84 5.46 -1.17 -5.69
C LEU A 84 5.25 0.08 -6.56
N LEU A 85 6.18 1.03 -6.55
CA LEU A 85 6.10 2.21 -7.42
C LEU A 85 6.38 1.87 -8.89
N ALA A 86 7.05 0.75 -9.19
CA ALA A 86 7.35 0.32 -10.55
C ALA A 86 6.20 -0.44 -11.25
N LEU A 87 5.13 -0.78 -10.52
CA LEU A 87 3.93 -1.40 -11.11
C LEU A 87 3.33 -0.49 -12.20
N LYS A 88 2.99 -1.11 -13.34
CA LYS A 88 2.45 -0.41 -14.52
C LYS A 88 0.93 -0.43 -14.58
N ASP A 89 0.33 -1.52 -14.12
CA ASP A 89 -1.11 -1.77 -14.27
C ASP A 89 -1.93 -1.19 -13.12
N VAL A 90 -1.28 -0.87 -11.99
CA VAL A 90 -1.91 -0.24 -10.83
C VAL A 90 -0.98 0.80 -10.22
N ASP A 91 -1.52 1.98 -9.93
CA ASP A 91 -0.81 3.01 -9.17
C ASP A 91 -1.13 2.88 -7.68
N ILE A 92 -0.20 2.29 -6.93
CA ILE A 92 -0.32 2.17 -5.47
C ILE A 92 -0.53 3.53 -4.77
N THR A 93 0.08 4.61 -5.27
CA THR A 93 -0.08 5.93 -4.64
C THR A 93 -1.53 6.38 -4.74
N ALA A 94 -2.12 6.26 -5.93
CA ALA A 94 -3.53 6.58 -6.15
C ALA A 94 -4.46 5.67 -5.33
N GLU A 95 -4.18 4.37 -5.26
CA GLU A 95 -5.00 3.43 -4.46
C GLU A 95 -4.95 3.74 -2.97
N MET A 96 -3.78 4.06 -2.41
CA MET A 96 -3.68 4.44 -1.00
C MET A 96 -4.41 5.76 -0.71
N VAL A 97 -4.35 6.73 -1.62
CA VAL A 97 -5.12 7.98 -1.50
C VAL A 97 -6.62 7.70 -1.49
N LYS A 98 -7.14 6.87 -2.41
CA LYS A 98 -8.56 6.46 -2.42
C LYS A 98 -8.98 5.79 -1.11
N CYS A 99 -8.11 4.95 -0.54
CA CYS A 99 -8.36 4.30 0.75
C CYS A 99 -8.42 5.30 1.92
N ILE A 100 -7.68 6.41 1.84
CA ILE A 100 -7.68 7.47 2.87
C ILE A 100 -8.93 8.35 2.73
N GLU A 101 -9.34 8.67 1.51
CA GLU A 101 -10.54 9.47 1.22
C GLU A 101 -11.84 8.74 1.54
N ASP A 102 -11.84 7.41 1.45
CA ASP A 102 -12.99 6.59 1.78
C ASP A 102 -13.22 6.57 3.31
N THR A 103 -14.16 7.40 3.76
CA THR A 103 -14.54 7.49 5.18
C THR A 103 -15.04 6.17 5.77
N GLU A 104 -15.44 5.20 4.94
CA GLU A 104 -15.93 3.89 5.36
C GLU A 104 -14.86 2.79 5.24
N TYR A 105 -13.65 3.09 4.76
CA TYR A 105 -12.59 2.10 4.62
C TYR A 105 -11.93 1.78 5.98
N PRO A 106 -12.00 0.53 6.47
CA PRO A 106 -11.59 0.19 7.84
C PRO A 106 -10.08 0.19 8.06
N HIS A 107 -9.28 0.11 6.99
CA HIS A 107 -7.84 -0.09 7.06
C HIS A 107 -7.05 1.16 6.63
N ALA A 108 -7.66 2.35 6.69
CA ALA A 108 -7.06 3.59 6.18
C ALA A 108 -5.74 3.98 6.89
N ASP A 109 -5.55 3.58 8.16
CA ASP A 109 -4.27 3.78 8.86
C ASP A 109 -3.10 3.07 8.18
N PHE A 110 -3.32 1.87 7.63
CA PHE A 110 -2.31 1.18 6.84
C PHE A 110 -1.99 1.95 5.56
N ALA A 111 -2.98 2.53 4.89
CA ALA A 111 -2.78 3.30 3.67
C ALA A 111 -1.90 4.54 3.95
N CYS A 112 -2.15 5.24 5.06
CA CYS A 112 -1.29 6.32 5.52
C CYS A 112 0.15 5.87 5.76
N GLY A 113 0.33 4.73 6.44
CA GLY A 113 1.66 4.16 6.70
C GLY A 113 2.40 3.75 5.43
N ILE A 114 1.70 3.15 4.46
CA ILE A 114 2.27 2.75 3.17
C ILE A 114 2.75 3.99 2.43
N LEU A 115 1.94 5.05 2.33
CA LEU A 115 2.38 6.31 1.71
C LEU A 115 3.58 6.95 2.44
N ALA A 116 3.58 6.93 3.78
CA ALA A 116 4.70 7.41 4.57
C ALA A 116 5.99 6.62 4.28
N ASN A 117 5.90 5.30 4.12
CA ASN A 117 7.02 4.45 3.74
C ASN A 117 7.51 4.71 2.31
N LEU A 118 6.60 4.72 1.33
CA LEU A 118 6.92 4.94 -0.09
C LEU A 118 7.62 6.28 -0.35
N SER A 119 7.33 7.29 0.47
CA SER A 119 7.86 8.65 0.34
C SER A 119 9.05 8.94 1.26
N LYS A 120 9.52 7.96 2.06
CA LYS A 120 10.61 8.17 3.00
C LYS A 120 11.97 8.35 2.29
N PRO A 121 12.38 7.50 1.32
CA PRO A 121 13.59 7.76 0.55
C PRO A 121 13.40 8.94 -0.41
N LYS A 122 14.39 9.84 -0.46
CA LYS A 122 14.27 11.11 -1.19
C LYS A 122 13.97 10.95 -2.69
N HIS A 123 14.57 9.97 -3.36
CA HIS A 123 14.35 9.73 -4.79
C HIS A 123 12.95 9.16 -5.07
N LEU A 124 12.42 8.34 -4.17
CA LEU A 124 11.04 7.84 -4.27
C LEU A 124 10.02 8.91 -3.89
N CYS A 125 10.34 9.75 -2.92
CA CYS A 125 9.53 10.88 -2.52
C CYS A 125 9.19 11.80 -3.69
N GLN A 126 10.16 12.08 -4.57
CA GLN A 126 9.90 12.87 -5.78
C GLN A 126 8.85 12.21 -6.67
N ARG A 127 8.96 10.89 -6.92
CA ARG A 127 7.99 10.14 -7.72
C ARG A 127 6.59 10.16 -7.10
N VAL A 128 6.50 10.00 -5.77
CA VAL A 128 5.22 10.04 -5.06
C VAL A 128 4.63 11.46 -5.08
N PHE A 129 5.45 12.49 -4.90
CA PHE A 129 5.04 13.89 -4.98
C PHE A 129 4.48 14.24 -6.36
N ASP A 130 5.14 13.80 -7.44
CA ASP A 130 4.66 13.99 -8.80
C ASP A 130 3.29 13.32 -9.00
N ARG A 131 3.12 12.07 -8.53
CA ARG A 131 1.82 11.36 -8.58
C ARG A 131 0.70 12.06 -7.81
N ILE A 132 0.99 12.61 -6.63
CA ILE A 132 0.00 13.42 -5.88
C ILE A 132 -0.32 14.71 -6.64
N THR A 133 0.69 15.35 -7.22
CA THR A 133 0.53 16.60 -7.98
C THR A 133 -0.26 16.39 -9.25
N ASP A 134 -0.15 15.23 -9.90
CA ASP A 134 -0.88 14.89 -11.12
C ASP A 134 -2.24 14.24 -10.84
N GLY A 135 -2.38 13.59 -9.68
CA GLY A 135 -3.59 12.87 -9.25
C GLY A 135 -4.79 13.77 -8.95
N PRO A 136 -6.00 13.20 -8.78
CA PRO A 136 -7.21 13.98 -8.53
C PRO A 136 -7.15 14.72 -7.19
N THR A 137 -6.58 14.08 -6.17
CA THR A 137 -6.48 14.60 -4.81
C THR A 137 -5.09 15.16 -4.61
N LYS A 138 -5.02 16.49 -4.61
CA LYS A 138 -3.78 17.24 -4.39
C LYS A 138 -3.40 17.26 -2.91
N LEU A 139 -2.20 17.77 -2.63
CA LEU A 139 -1.67 17.86 -1.27
C LEU A 139 -2.62 18.61 -0.32
N GLU A 140 -3.29 19.66 -0.80
CA GLU A 140 -4.26 20.45 -0.05
C GLU A 140 -5.46 19.60 0.40
N GLY A 141 -5.90 18.67 -0.44
CA GLY A 141 -6.97 17.72 -0.10
C GLY A 141 -6.57 16.79 1.04
N LEU A 142 -5.33 16.30 1.02
CA LEU A 142 -4.80 15.46 2.09
C LEU A 142 -4.60 16.23 3.41
N VAL A 143 -4.15 17.49 3.33
CA VAL A 143 -4.06 18.39 4.49
C VAL A 143 -5.45 18.67 5.08
N TYR A 144 -6.46 18.88 4.22
CA TYR A 144 -7.85 19.03 4.66
C TYR A 144 -8.32 17.80 5.44
N ILE A 145 -8.09 16.59 4.89
CA ILE A 145 -8.44 15.31 5.54
C ILE A 145 -7.74 15.17 6.90
N LEU A 146 -6.43 15.42 6.96
CA LEU A 146 -5.65 15.37 8.20
C LEU A 146 -6.19 16.33 9.28
N SER A 147 -6.77 17.46 8.86
CA SER A 147 -7.30 18.49 9.75
C SER A 147 -8.72 18.19 10.27
N GLN A 148 -9.38 17.13 9.78
CA GLN A 148 -10.71 16.74 10.24
C GLN A 148 -10.61 15.78 11.44
N ILE A 149 -11.33 16.10 12.52
CA ILE A 149 -11.48 15.19 13.66
C ILE A 149 -12.40 14.03 13.26
N ASP A 150 -11.96 12.80 13.53
CA ASP A 150 -12.70 11.56 13.25
C ASP A 150 -13.23 11.48 11.80
N TYR A 151 -12.40 11.90 10.82
CA TYR A 151 -12.73 11.85 9.39
C TYR A 151 -13.22 10.47 8.94
N ASN A 152 -12.52 9.41 9.37
CA ASN A 152 -12.86 8.03 9.05
C ASN A 152 -13.85 7.47 10.08
N LYS A 153 -15.00 6.99 9.58
CA LYS A 153 -16.13 6.50 10.37
C LYS A 153 -15.95 5.06 10.88
N LYS A 154 -14.91 4.35 10.44
CA LYS A 154 -14.53 3.02 10.94
C LYS A 154 -13.47 3.08 12.05
N GLY A 155 -13.07 4.28 12.45
CA GLY A 155 -12.18 4.49 13.59
C GLY A 155 -10.70 4.59 13.25
N ALA A 156 -10.31 4.55 11.97
CA ALA A 156 -8.94 4.84 11.56
C ALA A 156 -8.57 6.29 11.92
N LYS A 157 -7.35 6.51 12.43
CA LYS A 157 -6.94 7.79 13.01
C LYS A 157 -6.13 8.69 12.06
N LEU A 158 -5.66 8.12 10.96
CA LEU A 158 -4.90 8.76 9.89
C LEU A 158 -3.63 9.49 10.35
N HIS A 159 -3.09 9.16 11.53
CA HIS A 159 -1.94 9.87 12.11
C HIS A 159 -0.70 9.85 11.22
N LEU A 160 -0.46 8.73 10.53
CA LEU A 160 0.69 8.59 9.63
C LEU A 160 0.55 9.44 8.35
N LEU A 161 -0.63 10.03 8.08
CA LEU A 161 -0.79 11.01 7.00
C LEU A 161 0.07 12.25 7.28
N ALA A 162 0.26 12.64 8.54
CA ALA A 162 1.18 13.71 8.91
C ALA A 162 2.64 13.35 8.57
N SER A 163 3.06 12.11 8.81
CA SER A 163 4.40 11.63 8.43
C SER A 163 4.59 11.64 6.91
N PHE A 164 3.57 11.20 6.16
CA PHE A 164 3.58 11.27 4.70
C PHE A 164 3.75 12.70 4.18
N ILE A 165 2.93 13.63 4.65
CA ILE A 165 3.00 15.05 4.24
C ILE A 165 4.36 15.66 4.64
N SER A 166 4.84 15.35 5.85
CA SER A 166 6.14 15.83 6.34
C SER A 166 7.31 15.39 5.44
N ASN A 167 7.26 14.18 4.88
CA ASN A 167 8.31 13.70 3.99
C ASN A 167 8.49 14.61 2.77
N PHE A 168 7.45 15.27 2.25
CA PHE A 168 7.59 16.20 1.12
C PHE A 168 8.45 17.43 1.43
N SER A 169 8.62 17.79 2.71
CA SER A 169 9.53 18.87 3.11
C SER A 169 10.99 18.61 2.74
N GLN A 170 11.37 17.35 2.46
CA GLN A 170 12.71 17.03 1.97
C GLN A 170 12.94 17.51 0.53
N LEU A 171 11.87 17.72 -0.24
CA LEU A 171 11.91 18.21 -1.61
C LEU A 171 11.85 19.74 -1.65
N ALA A 172 12.52 20.36 -2.62
CA ALA A 172 12.42 21.81 -2.79
C ALA A 172 11.02 22.26 -3.22
N ALA A 173 10.34 21.46 -4.05
CA ALA A 173 8.97 21.72 -4.48
C ALA A 173 7.97 21.59 -3.33
N GLY A 174 8.13 20.58 -2.45
CA GLY A 174 7.23 20.37 -1.31
C GLY A 174 7.37 21.38 -0.16
N ARG A 175 8.34 22.32 -0.21
CA ARG A 175 8.49 23.44 0.73
C ARG A 175 7.90 24.75 0.22
N ARG A 176 7.35 24.76 -0.99
CA ARG A 176 6.72 25.93 -1.62
C ARG A 176 5.22 25.78 -1.56
#